data_AF-A0A662JPQ1-F1
#
_entry.id   AF-A0A662JPQ1-F1
#
_cell.length_a   1.000
_cell.length_b   1.000
_cell.length_c   1.000
_cell.angle_alpha   90.00
_cell.angle_beta   90.00
_cell.angle_gamma   90.00
#
_symmetry.space_group_name_H-M   'P 1'
#
loop_
_entity.id
_entity.type
_entity.pdbx_description
1 polymer ?
#
loop_
_entity_poly.entity_id
_entity_poly.type
_entity_poly.pdbx_seq_one_letter_code
_entity_poly.pdbx_strand_id
1 'polypeptide(L)'
;LDRDSLEFLSRKLRTPFDIDVLWRITGGNPRALIELGRIHGWDIKKYISSRIEEVRRALRKEAVLMSKERGMTLEAAMKLILEDLDRVMGDLNNMDLTYSWRTLLENNITIAVDARFHKLSRIPKEEWTSERCAFQLPIYYWIVKTMVKRGSDMVTAHEIVKLLSV
;
A
#
# COMPACT_ATOMS: atom_id res chain seq x y z
N LEU A 1 9.36 10.80 6.32
CA LEU A 1 9.70 11.50 7.58
C LEU A 1 9.79 10.45 8.67
N ASP A 2 10.66 10.63 9.65
CA ASP A 2 10.51 9.89 10.91
C ASP A 2 9.22 10.30 11.65
N ARG A 3 8.89 9.58 12.73
CA ARG A 3 7.68 9.83 13.51
C ARG A 3 7.66 11.23 14.13
N ASP A 4 8.79 11.71 14.64
CA ASP A 4 8.88 13.04 15.28
C ASP A 4 8.60 14.16 14.27
N SER A 5 9.15 14.03 13.06
CA SER A 5 8.90 14.97 11.97
C SER A 5 7.46 14.90 11.45
N LEU A 6 6.84 13.70 11.45
CA LEU A 6 5.41 13.57 11.18
C LEU A 6 4.59 14.31 12.24
N GLU A 7 4.91 14.12 13.52
CA GLU A 7 4.22 14.80 14.63
C GLU A 7 4.32 16.32 14.48
N PHE A 8 5.51 16.84 14.20
CA PHE A 8 5.71 18.27 13.96
C PHE A 8 4.85 18.79 12.80
N LEU A 9 4.83 18.08 11.67
CA LEU A 9 4.03 18.48 10.51
C LEU A 9 2.53 18.39 10.78
N SER A 10 2.08 17.34 11.46
CA SER A 10 0.70 17.13 11.89
C SER A 10 0.19 18.27 12.76
N ARG A 11 1.01 18.75 13.72
CA ARG A 11 0.69 19.94 14.54
C ARG A 11 0.55 21.19 13.69
N LYS A 12 1.44 21.41 12.72
CA LYS A 12 1.35 22.55 11.79
C LYS A 12 0.11 22.52 10.91
N LEU A 13 -0.30 21.32 10.48
CA LEU A 13 -1.48 21.12 9.63
C LEU A 13 -2.79 21.05 10.42
N ARG A 14 -2.73 21.08 11.77
CA ARG A 14 -3.90 20.98 12.68
C ARG A 14 -4.79 19.79 12.34
N THR A 15 -4.17 18.63 12.17
CA THR A 15 -4.88 17.39 11.85
C THR A 15 -5.82 16.99 13.00
N PRO A 16 -7.02 16.43 12.69
CA PRO A 16 -7.95 15.94 13.71
C PRO A 16 -7.66 14.50 14.17
N PHE A 17 -6.60 13.86 13.67
CA PHE A 17 -6.29 12.45 13.95
C PHE A 17 -5.05 12.28 14.81
N ASP A 18 -5.02 11.15 15.51
CA ASP A 18 -3.83 10.67 16.22
C ASP A 18 -2.67 10.43 15.24
N ILE A 19 -1.45 10.71 15.70
CA ILE A 19 -0.21 10.46 14.96
C ILE A 19 -0.08 8.99 14.60
N ASP A 20 -0.51 8.06 15.45
CA ASP A 20 -0.40 6.62 15.14
C ASP A 20 -1.31 6.23 13.97
N VAL A 21 -2.51 6.79 13.88
CA VAL A 21 -3.41 6.60 12.73
C VAL A 21 -2.77 7.17 11.46
N LEU A 22 -2.22 8.38 11.54
CA LEU A 22 -1.56 9.02 10.40
C LEU A 22 -0.29 8.28 9.97
N TRP A 23 0.46 7.69 10.91
CA TRP A 23 1.62 6.87 10.63
C TRP A 23 1.20 5.61 9.88
N ARG A 24 0.17 4.90 10.33
CA ARG A 24 -0.36 3.68 9.68
C ARG A 24 -1.01 3.93 8.32
N ILE A 25 -1.29 5.18 7.96
CA ILE A 25 -1.80 5.56 6.63
C ILE A 25 -0.67 6.05 5.73
N THR A 26 0.17 6.95 6.23
CA THR A 26 1.09 7.76 5.41
C THR A 26 2.56 7.33 5.54
N GLY A 27 2.94 6.64 6.61
CA GLY A 27 4.33 6.25 6.87
C GLY A 27 5.26 7.46 7.02
N GLY A 28 4.71 8.59 7.45
CA GLY A 28 5.45 9.85 7.50
C GLY A 28 5.73 10.45 6.12
N ASN A 29 5.02 10.07 5.06
CA ASN A 29 5.13 10.71 3.75
C ASN A 29 4.45 12.10 3.78
N PRO A 30 5.20 13.22 3.66
CA PRO A 30 4.62 14.56 3.74
C PRO A 30 3.58 14.81 2.66
N ARG A 31 3.81 14.28 1.44
CA ARG A 31 2.88 14.45 0.31
C ARG A 31 1.56 13.77 0.60
N ALA A 32 1.60 12.53 1.10
CA ALA A 32 0.38 11.80 1.46
C ALA A 32 -0.40 12.51 2.57
N LEU A 33 0.29 13.05 3.59
CA LEU A 33 -0.36 13.82 4.65
C LEU A 33 -0.99 15.11 4.13
N ILE A 34 -0.29 15.84 3.26
CA ILE A 34 -0.82 17.06 2.63
C ILE A 34 -2.01 16.74 1.73
N GLU A 35 -1.97 15.67 0.97
CA GLU A 35 -3.09 15.21 0.14
C GLU A 35 -4.30 14.88 1.02
N LEU A 36 -4.11 14.10 2.10
CA LEU A 36 -5.18 13.79 3.05
C LEU A 36 -5.82 15.05 3.63
N GLY A 37 -5.01 16.02 4.07
CA GLY A 37 -5.52 17.25 4.67
C GLY A 37 -6.13 18.24 3.67
N ARG A 38 -5.45 18.52 2.55
CA ARG A 38 -5.82 19.61 1.63
C ARG A 38 -6.73 19.17 0.48
N ILE A 39 -6.57 17.95 -0.02
CA ILE A 39 -7.36 17.45 -1.16
C ILE A 39 -8.59 16.70 -0.65
N HIS A 40 -8.42 15.91 0.41
CA HIS A 40 -9.49 15.11 0.99
C HIS A 40 -10.15 15.75 2.22
N GLY A 41 -9.66 16.90 2.70
CA GLY A 41 -10.29 17.60 3.83
C GLY A 41 -10.30 16.77 5.12
N TRP A 42 -9.27 15.94 5.33
CA TRP A 42 -9.18 14.95 6.41
C TRP A 42 -10.21 13.82 6.33
N ASP A 43 -10.91 13.63 5.20
CA ASP A 43 -11.77 12.47 4.99
C ASP A 43 -10.92 11.22 4.65
N ILE A 44 -10.58 10.47 5.70
CA ILE A 44 -9.83 9.21 5.60
C ILE A 44 -10.57 8.21 4.71
N LYS A 45 -11.90 8.11 4.77
CA LYS A 45 -12.64 7.13 3.97
C LYS A 45 -12.51 7.47 2.49
N LYS A 46 -12.66 8.74 2.13
CA LYS A 46 -12.47 9.21 0.75
C LYS A 46 -11.03 9.00 0.26
N TYR A 47 -10.04 9.28 1.11
CA TYR A 47 -8.64 9.05 0.79
C TYR A 47 -8.33 7.56 0.59
N ILE A 48 -8.78 6.70 1.49
CA ILE A 48 -8.56 5.26 1.38
C ILE A 48 -9.29 4.71 0.14
N SER A 49 -10.50 5.16 -0.15
CA SER A 49 -11.22 4.76 -1.37
C SER A 49 -10.42 5.09 -2.64
N SER A 50 -9.80 6.26 -2.74
CA SER A 50 -8.97 6.57 -3.92
C SER A 50 -7.73 5.68 -4.02
N ARG A 51 -7.09 5.36 -2.89
CA ARG A 51 -5.96 4.41 -2.83
C ARG A 51 -6.38 2.97 -3.16
N ILE A 52 -7.58 2.54 -2.76
CA ILE A 52 -8.15 1.23 -3.16
C ILE A 52 -8.26 1.16 -4.68
N GLU A 53 -8.79 2.20 -5.32
CA GLU A 53 -8.91 2.21 -6.78
C GLU A 53 -7.56 2.19 -7.49
N GLU A 54 -6.52 2.82 -6.94
CA GLU A 54 -5.15 2.73 -7.49
C GLU A 54 -4.61 1.31 -7.46
N VAL A 55 -4.67 0.64 -6.30
CA VAL A 55 -4.23 -0.75 -6.16
C VAL A 55 -5.06 -1.65 -7.07
N ARG A 56 -6.39 -1.49 -7.08
CA ARG A 56 -7.29 -2.29 -7.92
C ARG A 56 -6.96 -2.13 -9.40
N ARG A 57 -6.74 -0.90 -9.89
CA ARG A 57 -6.37 -0.66 -11.28
C ARG A 57 -5.05 -1.33 -11.65
N ALA A 58 -4.05 -1.26 -10.76
CA ALA A 58 -2.76 -1.92 -10.97
C ALA A 58 -2.92 -3.45 -11.06
N LEU A 59 -3.60 -4.08 -10.10
CA LEU A 59 -3.81 -5.53 -10.11
C LEU A 59 -4.67 -6.00 -11.30
N ARG A 60 -5.70 -5.24 -11.68
CA ARG A 60 -6.51 -5.56 -12.87
C ARG A 60 -5.73 -5.42 -14.17
N LYS A 61 -4.84 -4.43 -14.28
CA LYS A 61 -3.93 -4.31 -15.44
C LYS A 61 -3.09 -5.58 -15.58
N GLU A 62 -2.49 -6.04 -14.48
CA GLU A 62 -1.73 -7.29 -14.47
C GLU A 62 -2.61 -8.52 -14.82
N ALA A 63 -3.80 -8.62 -14.24
CA ALA A 63 -4.72 -9.72 -14.51
C ALA A 63 -5.15 -9.79 -15.99
N VAL A 64 -5.35 -8.64 -16.65
CA VAL A 64 -5.66 -8.57 -18.09
C VAL A 64 -4.47 -9.05 -18.93
N LEU A 65 -3.24 -8.67 -18.57
CA LEU A 65 -2.04 -9.14 -19.27
C LEU A 65 -1.89 -10.66 -19.14
N MET A 66 -1.93 -11.16 -17.91
CA MET A 66 -1.81 -12.58 -17.62
C MET A 66 -2.93 -13.42 -18.29
N SER A 67 -4.17 -12.93 -18.27
CA SER A 67 -5.32 -13.58 -18.90
C SER A 67 -5.08 -13.81 -20.40
N LYS A 68 -4.54 -12.80 -21.10
CA LYS A 68 -4.20 -12.89 -22.53
C LYS A 68 -3.02 -13.82 -22.79
N GLU A 69 -1.94 -13.66 -22.03
CA GLU A 69 -0.71 -14.44 -22.20
C GLU A 69 -0.92 -15.94 -21.96
N ARG A 70 -1.79 -16.30 -21.01
CA ARG A 70 -2.02 -17.69 -20.59
C ARG A 70 -3.33 -18.28 -21.10
N GLY A 71 -4.13 -17.53 -21.86
CA GLY A 71 -5.41 -18.00 -22.40
C GLY A 71 -6.44 -18.39 -21.33
N MET A 72 -6.51 -17.63 -20.23
CA MET A 72 -7.40 -17.90 -19.09
C MET A 72 -8.39 -16.75 -18.84
N THR A 73 -9.42 -16.97 -18.03
CA THR A 73 -10.38 -15.92 -17.67
C THR A 73 -9.72 -14.85 -16.78
N LEU A 74 -10.25 -13.63 -16.80
CA LEU A 74 -9.78 -12.54 -15.95
C LEU A 74 -9.91 -12.89 -14.46
N GLU A 75 -10.97 -13.60 -14.09
CA GLU A 75 -11.21 -14.07 -12.72
C GLU A 75 -10.13 -15.06 -12.27
N ALA A 76 -9.78 -16.04 -13.11
CA ALA A 76 -8.71 -16.99 -12.82
C ALA A 76 -7.35 -16.29 -12.68
N ALA A 77 -7.05 -15.32 -13.56
CA ALA A 77 -5.83 -14.53 -13.48
C ALA A 77 -5.77 -13.69 -12.20
N MET A 78 -6.86 -13.00 -11.84
CA MET A 78 -6.93 -12.23 -10.60
C MET A 78 -6.75 -13.13 -9.37
N LYS A 79 -7.37 -14.31 -9.35
CA LYS A 79 -7.22 -15.28 -8.27
C LYS A 79 -5.76 -15.70 -8.09
N LEU A 80 -5.07 -16.06 -9.18
CA LEU A 80 -3.64 -16.41 -9.15
C LEU A 80 -2.77 -15.26 -8.64
N ILE A 81 -3.06 -14.02 -9.02
CA ILE A 81 -2.33 -12.84 -8.53
C ILE A 81 -2.53 -12.65 -7.03
N LEU A 82 -3.76 -12.79 -6.52
CA LEU A 82 -4.03 -12.65 -5.09
C LEU A 82 -3.40 -13.79 -4.27
N GLU A 83 -3.44 -15.03 -4.76
CA GLU A 83 -2.76 -16.17 -4.13
C GLU A 83 -1.24 -15.99 -4.12
N ASP A 84 -0.67 -15.50 -5.22
CA ASP A 84 0.75 -15.19 -5.33
C ASP A 84 1.20 -14.11 -4.35
N LEU A 85 0.40 -13.04 -4.22
CA LEU A 85 0.62 -11.99 -3.23
C LEU A 85 0.50 -12.53 -1.80
N ASP A 86 -0.52 -13.33 -1.50
CA ASP A 86 -0.72 -13.89 -0.15
C ASP A 86 0.51 -14.65 0.35
N ARG A 87 1.19 -15.41 -0.53
CA ARG A 87 2.43 -16.15 -0.21
C ARG A 87 3.56 -15.25 0.28
N VAL A 88 3.61 -13.99 -0.14
CA VAL A 88 4.69 -13.04 0.22
C VAL A 88 4.25 -12.00 1.24
N MET A 89 2.97 -11.86 1.55
CA MET A 89 2.49 -10.84 2.50
C MET A 89 3.01 -11.04 3.94
N GLY A 90 3.47 -12.25 4.28
CA GLY A 90 4.15 -12.54 5.56
C GLY A 90 5.65 -12.25 5.56
N ASP A 91 6.29 -12.19 4.40
CA ASP A 91 7.70 -11.85 4.22
C ASP A 91 7.90 -11.12 2.88
N LEU A 92 7.93 -9.79 2.95
CA LEU A 92 8.02 -8.94 1.75
C LEU A 92 9.39 -9.02 1.06
N ASN A 93 10.39 -9.75 1.57
CA ASN A 93 11.68 -9.89 0.88
C ASN A 93 11.57 -10.55 -0.50
N ASN A 94 10.50 -11.28 -0.75
CA ASN A 94 10.23 -11.96 -2.02
C ASN A 94 9.12 -11.27 -2.85
N MET A 95 8.69 -10.07 -2.46
CA MET A 95 7.64 -9.33 -3.17
C MET A 95 8.02 -9.04 -4.63
N ASP A 96 9.31 -8.88 -4.91
CA ASP A 96 9.86 -8.66 -6.25
C ASP A 96 9.79 -9.88 -7.18
N LEU A 97 9.46 -11.05 -6.66
CA LEU A 97 9.25 -12.29 -7.41
C LEU A 97 7.79 -12.53 -7.79
N THR A 98 6.87 -11.67 -7.34
CA THR A 98 5.44 -11.80 -7.63
C THR A 98 5.10 -11.42 -9.07
N TYR A 99 4.02 -11.98 -9.61
CA TYR A 99 3.51 -11.64 -10.94
C TYR A 99 3.21 -10.13 -11.07
N SER A 100 2.71 -9.52 -9.99
CA SER A 100 2.29 -8.13 -9.99
C SER A 100 3.40 -7.12 -9.68
N TRP A 101 4.61 -7.57 -9.34
CA TRP A 101 5.71 -6.70 -8.92
C TRP A 101 5.94 -5.51 -9.85
N ARG A 102 6.15 -5.78 -11.14
CA ARG A 102 6.42 -4.74 -12.16
C ARG A 102 5.30 -3.71 -12.19
N THR A 103 4.05 -4.18 -12.21
CA THR A 103 2.89 -3.29 -12.30
C THR A 103 2.69 -2.48 -11.02
N LEU A 104 2.93 -3.06 -9.84
CA LEU A 104 2.87 -2.33 -8.57
C LEU A 104 3.99 -1.27 -8.45
N LEU A 105 5.19 -1.59 -8.94
CA LEU A 105 6.33 -0.68 -8.98
C LEU A 105 6.08 0.50 -9.93
N GLU A 106 5.62 0.24 -11.16
CA GLU A 106 5.28 1.27 -12.16
C GLU A 106 4.20 2.24 -11.69
N ASN A 107 3.30 1.79 -10.81
CA ASN A 107 2.22 2.60 -10.26
C ASN A 107 2.56 3.24 -8.91
N ASN A 108 3.84 3.20 -8.48
CA ASN A 108 4.31 3.76 -7.20
C ASN A 108 3.57 3.21 -5.97
N ILE A 109 3.13 1.95 -6.04
CA ILE A 109 2.49 1.25 -4.93
C ILE A 109 3.56 0.58 -4.05
N THR A 110 4.54 -0.05 -4.71
CA THR A 110 5.72 -0.65 -4.08
C THR A 110 7.00 0.04 -4.54
N ILE A 111 8.07 -0.15 -3.78
CA ILE A 111 9.43 0.28 -4.12
C ILE A 111 10.43 -0.84 -3.83
N ALA A 112 11.50 -0.88 -4.63
CA ALA A 112 12.68 -1.67 -4.30
C ALA A 112 13.44 -0.97 -3.17
N VAL A 113 13.82 -1.74 -2.16
CA VAL A 113 14.77 -1.32 -1.13
C VAL A 113 16.13 -1.85 -1.57
N ASP A 114 17.05 -0.93 -1.86
CA ASP A 114 18.39 -1.27 -2.33
C ASP A 114 19.47 -0.70 -1.42
N ALA A 115 20.73 -1.06 -1.70
CA ALA A 115 21.89 -0.63 -0.92
C ALA A 115 22.01 0.89 -0.75
N ARG A 116 21.41 1.71 -1.63
CA ARG A 116 21.41 3.17 -1.50
C ARG A 116 20.48 3.60 -0.37
N PHE A 117 19.33 2.95 -0.20
CA PHE A 117 18.44 3.22 0.94
C PHE A 117 19.13 2.93 2.27
N HIS A 118 19.81 1.79 2.38
CA HIS A 118 20.56 1.43 3.59
C HIS A 118 21.69 2.41 3.95
N LYS A 119 22.26 3.09 2.94
CA LYS A 119 23.30 4.11 3.14
C LYS A 119 22.74 5.47 3.56
N LEU A 120 21.51 5.79 3.14
CA LEU A 120 20.90 7.10 3.34
C LEU A 120 20.07 7.18 4.63
N SER A 121 19.47 6.08 5.06
CA SER A 121 18.68 6.04 6.28
C SER A 121 18.56 4.64 6.87
N ARG A 122 18.22 4.59 8.16
CA ARG A 122 17.76 3.35 8.79
C ARG A 122 16.36 3.06 8.29
N ILE A 123 16.15 1.88 7.72
CA ILE A 123 14.84 1.42 7.30
C ILE A 123 14.01 1.13 8.56
N PRO A 124 12.83 1.76 8.71
CA PRO A 124 11.92 1.44 9.81
C PRO A 124 11.56 -0.04 9.78
N LYS A 125 11.51 -0.70 10.94
CA LYS A 125 11.01 -2.08 11.04
C LYS A 125 9.49 -2.05 11.16
N GLU A 126 8.81 -2.06 10.03
CA GLU A 126 7.34 -1.99 9.95
C GLU A 126 6.80 -3.14 9.07
N GLU A 127 5.53 -3.51 9.26
CA GLU A 127 4.90 -4.63 8.52
C GLU A 127 4.91 -4.43 6.99
N TRP A 128 4.94 -3.19 6.52
CA TRP A 128 4.91 -2.82 5.11
C TRP A 128 6.31 -2.63 4.49
N THR A 129 7.37 -3.01 5.21
CA THR A 129 8.77 -2.85 4.79
C THR A 129 9.57 -4.14 5.00
N SER A 130 10.52 -4.42 4.12
CA SER A 130 11.57 -5.43 4.27
C SER A 130 12.92 -4.88 3.81
N GLU A 131 13.95 -5.72 3.78
CA GLU A 131 15.29 -5.33 3.32
C GLU A 131 15.38 -5.22 1.80
N ARG A 132 14.42 -5.81 1.06
CA ARG A 132 14.42 -5.81 -0.41
C ARG A 132 13.24 -5.07 -1.03
N CYS A 133 12.11 -5.00 -0.34
CA CYS A 133 10.90 -4.40 -0.88
C CYS A 133 10.13 -3.65 0.20
N ALA A 134 9.39 -2.63 -0.20
CA ALA A 134 8.46 -1.95 0.68
C ALA A 134 7.23 -1.48 -0.09
N PHE A 135 6.12 -1.30 0.61
CA PHE A 135 5.05 -0.47 0.11
C PHE A 135 5.42 1.00 0.27
N GLN A 136 5.16 1.80 -0.76
CA GLN A 136 5.52 3.22 -0.76
C GLN A 136 4.72 4.03 0.27
N LEU A 137 3.49 3.56 0.56
CA LEU A 137 2.66 4.04 1.65
C LEU A 137 2.13 2.85 2.44
N PRO A 138 2.05 2.92 3.78
CA PRO A 138 1.48 1.86 4.61
C PRO A 138 0.03 1.52 4.22
N ILE A 139 -0.75 2.51 3.77
CA ILE A 139 -2.12 2.25 3.37
C ILE A 139 -2.25 1.25 2.21
N TYR A 140 -1.28 1.23 1.30
CA TYR A 140 -1.27 0.24 0.21
C TYR A 140 -1.06 -1.18 0.73
N TYR A 141 -0.19 -1.36 1.73
CA TYR A 141 -0.02 -2.64 2.40
C TYR A 141 -1.33 -3.13 3.01
N TRP A 142 -2.03 -2.27 3.77
CA TRP A 142 -3.31 -2.65 4.39
C TRP A 142 -4.39 -2.98 3.37
N ILE A 143 -4.42 -2.28 2.24
CA ILE A 143 -5.35 -2.56 1.13
C ILE A 143 -5.05 -3.92 0.52
N VAL A 144 -3.80 -4.18 0.11
CA VAL A 144 -3.40 -5.47 -0.49
C VAL A 144 -3.63 -6.61 0.51
N LYS A 145 -3.24 -6.44 1.78
CA LYS A 145 -3.47 -7.41 2.86
C LYS A 145 -4.96 -7.77 3.00
N THR A 146 -5.84 -6.79 2.87
CA THR A 146 -7.29 -7.02 2.95
C THR A 146 -7.81 -7.71 1.70
N MET A 147 -7.33 -7.34 0.51
CA MET A 147 -7.71 -7.97 -0.75
C MET A 147 -7.32 -9.46 -0.77
N VAL A 148 -6.09 -9.80 -0.37
CA VAL A 148 -5.64 -11.20 -0.33
C VAL A 148 -6.40 -12.03 0.71
N LYS A 149 -6.60 -11.49 1.93
CA LYS A 149 -7.39 -12.16 2.97
C LYS A 149 -8.83 -12.43 2.55
N ARG A 150 -9.40 -11.53 1.74
CA ARG A 150 -10.75 -11.68 1.19
C ARG A 150 -10.79 -12.58 -0.04
N GLY A 151 -9.65 -12.79 -0.71
CA GLY A 151 -9.59 -13.42 -2.03
C GLY A 151 -10.27 -12.59 -3.12
N SER A 152 -10.37 -11.27 -2.94
CA SER A 152 -11.07 -10.37 -3.88
C SER A 152 -10.51 -8.95 -3.86
N ASP A 153 -10.45 -8.31 -5.03
CA ASP A 153 -10.10 -6.89 -5.20
C ASP A 153 -11.26 -5.92 -4.84
N MET A 154 -12.43 -6.47 -4.50
CA MET A 154 -13.63 -5.73 -4.12
C MET A 154 -13.70 -5.48 -2.60
N VAL A 155 -12.74 -4.71 -2.09
CA VAL A 155 -12.69 -4.25 -0.69
C VAL A 155 -13.20 -2.80 -0.55
N THR A 156 -13.62 -2.42 0.66
CA THR A 156 -14.14 -1.09 0.97
C THR A 156 -13.24 -0.32 1.94
N ALA A 157 -13.30 1.01 1.89
CA ALA A 157 -12.57 1.86 2.85
C ALA A 157 -12.98 1.58 4.30
N HIS A 158 -14.24 1.18 4.55
CA HIS A 158 -14.72 0.84 5.89
C HIS A 158 -13.99 -0.37 6.50
N GLU A 159 -13.75 -1.40 5.69
CA GLU A 159 -12.96 -2.57 6.11
C GLU A 159 -11.54 -2.17 6.48
N ILE A 160 -10.89 -1.31 5.68
CA ILE A 160 -9.53 -0.85 5.96
C ILE A 160 -9.47 0.03 7.20
N VAL A 161 -10.39 0.98 7.37
CA VAL A 161 -10.44 1.86 8.55
C VAL A 161 -10.56 1.04 9.84
N LYS A 162 -11.38 -0.01 9.85
CA LYS A 162 -11.50 -0.90 11.02
C LYS A 162 -10.17 -1.53 11.44
N LEU A 163 -9.27 -1.82 10.49
CA LEU A 163 -7.95 -2.36 10.80
C LEU A 163 -7.02 -1.33 11.42
N LEU A 164 -7.19 -0.05 11.08
CA LEU A 164 -6.36 1.06 11.53
C LEU A 164 -6.72 1.58 12.93
N SER A 165 -7.94 1.28 13.40
CA SER A 165 -8.48 1.72 14.69
C SER A 165 -8.31 0.69 15.82
N VAL A 166 -7.56 -0.40 15.57
CA VAL A 166 -7.17 -1.39 16.58
C VAL A 166 -5.89 -0.93 17.28
#